data_AF-A0A7V9DNJ0-F1
#
_entry.id   AF-A0A7V9DNJ0-F1
#
_cell.length_a   1.000
_cell.length_b   1.000
_cell.length_c   1.000
_cell.angle_alpha   90.00
_cell.angle_beta   90.00
_cell.angle_gamma   90.00
#
_symmetry.space_group_name_H-M   'P 1'
#
loop_
_entity.id
_entity.type
_entity.pdbx_description
1 polymer ?
#
loop_
_entity_poly.entity_id
_entity_poly.type
_entity_poly.pdbx_seq_one_letter_code
_entity_poly.pdbx_strand_id
1 'polypeptide(L)'
;MPPYLPPGGGPGAPTAPVEPTSSPRRGRGKIIAAAVAVVAVGAAAVFAVNQGVLDDDSAPAGSASPEELGERTLEAFRNTDALGAAELLLPGERRAISDPAFDMIDELERLEVLSDVNLEDVNGVDVTLENEDVEVAETNVDDIVHLNITADATVEVNADELPTGPVLDDVDTESSTTEEPFDLQLVGVQEDGEWYLSLFYFAAEQARQSTFDSETGDVPAIPEASQAVAPIGADSPEGAIDNMLAALEATDLKAAIAGIDPGEAGALQRYAPLFLDDAQTEFEEQAVSITVTEKDLRVEGDGDQRQVFVEDFAMKIEVEGDTAYLQYSDGCFSVEANGETDEVCVSGDEISTELDNALNDFEDPEAIRELIDSVTTAFADFEVPGIVVSEVDGEWYVSPIGTFDEAVLSVLEALDADELKDIIEKGEAVLEDMSSDDIDLGD
;
A
#
# COMPACT_ATOMS: atom_id res chain seq x y z
N MET A 1 20.16 -14.94 40.68
CA MET A 1 19.21 -16.02 40.38
C MET A 1 19.68 -16.69 39.10
N PRO A 2 19.71 -18.03 39.01
CA PRO A 2 20.09 -18.71 37.78
C PRO A 2 18.99 -18.54 36.70
N PRO A 3 19.33 -18.50 35.40
CA PRO A 3 18.38 -18.34 34.32
C PRO A 3 17.49 -19.59 34.16
N TYR A 4 16.21 -19.34 33.93
CA TYR A 4 15.16 -20.34 33.72
C TYR A 4 15.17 -20.74 32.24
N LEU A 5 15.38 -22.03 31.95
CA LEU A 5 15.22 -22.60 30.61
C LEU A 5 13.76 -23.09 30.45
N PRO A 6 13.09 -22.81 29.32
CA PRO A 6 11.74 -23.33 29.06
C PRO A 6 11.74 -24.86 28.87
N PRO A 7 10.68 -25.58 29.30
CA PRO A 7 10.56 -27.02 29.12
C PRO A 7 10.14 -27.38 27.68
N GLY A 8 10.72 -28.49 27.19
CA GLY A 8 10.71 -28.90 25.78
C GLY A 8 9.36 -29.30 25.18
N GLY A 9 9.28 -29.05 23.87
CA GLY A 9 8.18 -29.44 22.99
C GLY A 9 8.04 -30.96 22.82
N GLY A 10 6.78 -31.39 22.72
CA GLY A 10 6.39 -32.76 22.42
C GLY A 10 6.62 -33.16 20.95
N PRO A 11 6.50 -34.45 20.63
CA PRO A 11 6.81 -34.99 19.31
C PRO A 11 5.78 -34.57 18.25
N GLY A 12 6.26 -33.85 17.22
CA GLY A 12 5.50 -33.51 16.02
C GLY A 12 5.12 -34.73 15.18
N ALA A 13 3.98 -34.63 14.49
CA ALA A 13 3.47 -35.62 13.56
C ALA A 13 4.41 -35.79 12.32
N PRO A 14 4.47 -36.98 11.70
CA PRO A 14 5.34 -37.24 10.56
C PRO A 14 4.81 -36.54 9.30
N THR A 15 5.60 -35.61 8.76
CA THR A 15 5.43 -35.05 7.41
C THR A 15 5.88 -36.09 6.37
N ALA A 16 5.02 -36.39 5.40
CA ALA A 16 5.39 -37.21 4.24
C ALA A 16 6.37 -36.44 3.33
N PRO A 17 7.36 -37.09 2.69
CA PRO A 17 8.25 -36.44 1.75
C PRO A 17 7.49 -36.18 0.43
N VAL A 18 7.47 -34.93 0.00
CA VAL A 18 7.04 -34.54 -1.36
C VAL A 18 8.22 -34.79 -2.29
N GLU A 19 8.08 -35.68 -3.27
CA GLU A 19 9.03 -35.82 -4.38
C GLU A 19 8.79 -34.66 -5.37
N PRO A 20 9.83 -33.91 -5.78
CA PRO A 20 9.66 -32.87 -6.79
C PRO A 20 9.52 -33.51 -8.18
N THR A 21 8.36 -33.33 -8.81
CA THR A 21 8.19 -33.59 -10.24
C THR A 21 8.78 -32.43 -11.03
N SER A 22 9.88 -32.66 -11.75
CA SER A 22 10.47 -31.68 -12.66
C SER A 22 9.58 -31.52 -13.90
N SER A 23 8.75 -30.48 -13.92
CA SER A 23 8.07 -30.01 -15.12
C SER A 23 9.03 -29.22 -16.03
N PRO A 24 8.86 -29.27 -17.36
CA PRO A 24 9.70 -28.51 -18.29
C PRO A 24 9.50 -27.00 -18.09
N ARG A 25 10.60 -26.26 -17.94
CA ARG A 25 10.63 -24.82 -17.72
C ARG A 25 10.06 -24.09 -18.95
N ARG A 26 8.82 -23.57 -18.85
CA ARG A 26 8.30 -22.50 -19.72
C ARG A 26 9.05 -21.20 -19.36
N GLY A 27 9.41 -20.41 -20.38
CA GLY A 27 10.28 -19.22 -20.25
C GLY A 27 9.78 -18.26 -19.18
N ARG A 28 10.65 -17.99 -18.19
CA ARG A 28 10.32 -17.19 -17.00
C ARG A 28 10.02 -15.71 -17.30
N GLY A 29 10.51 -15.18 -18.42
CA GLY A 29 10.18 -13.80 -18.87
C GLY A 29 8.68 -13.59 -19.11
N LYS A 30 7.98 -14.62 -19.61
CA LYS A 30 6.52 -14.56 -19.82
C LYS A 30 5.70 -14.60 -18.52
N ILE A 31 6.31 -15.00 -17.39
CA ILE A 31 5.62 -15.12 -16.11
C ILE A 31 5.66 -13.81 -15.33
N ILE A 32 6.71 -13.00 -15.49
CA ILE A 32 6.83 -11.71 -14.80
C ILE A 32 5.94 -10.66 -15.49
N ALA A 33 5.95 -10.60 -16.82
CA ALA A 33 5.04 -9.72 -17.58
C ALA A 33 3.55 -10.14 -17.43
N ALA A 34 3.24 -11.45 -17.45
CA ALA A 34 1.88 -11.93 -17.21
C ALA A 34 1.44 -11.79 -15.75
N ALA A 35 2.35 -11.82 -14.77
CA ALA A 35 2.01 -11.54 -13.38
C ALA A 35 1.75 -10.05 -13.15
N VAL A 36 2.49 -9.15 -13.81
CA VAL A 36 2.20 -7.70 -13.76
C VAL A 36 0.89 -7.39 -14.49
N ALA A 37 0.61 -8.00 -15.64
CA ALA A 37 -0.66 -7.83 -16.35
C ALA A 37 -1.87 -8.47 -15.62
N VAL A 38 -1.71 -9.63 -14.98
CA VAL A 38 -2.79 -10.29 -14.22
C VAL A 38 -2.94 -9.71 -12.81
N VAL A 39 -1.92 -9.10 -12.23
CA VAL A 39 -2.07 -8.31 -10.99
C VAL A 39 -2.64 -6.92 -11.33
N ALA A 40 -2.26 -6.31 -12.45
CA ALA A 40 -2.82 -5.06 -12.96
C ALA A 40 -4.17 -5.22 -13.68
N VAL A 41 -4.76 -6.42 -13.75
CA VAL A 41 -6.13 -6.66 -14.26
C VAL A 41 -6.96 -7.46 -13.25
N GLY A 42 -6.35 -8.42 -12.55
CA GLY A 42 -7.00 -9.21 -11.50
C GLY A 42 -6.97 -8.56 -10.11
N ALA A 43 -6.06 -7.61 -9.85
CA ALA A 43 -6.13 -6.71 -8.70
C ALA A 43 -6.52 -5.27 -9.09
N ALA A 44 -6.51 -4.92 -10.38
CA ALA A 44 -7.01 -3.63 -10.88
C ALA A 44 -8.46 -3.64 -11.40
N ALA A 45 -9.16 -4.78 -11.42
CA ALA A 45 -10.61 -4.81 -11.61
C ALA A 45 -11.41 -4.17 -10.44
N VAL A 46 -10.75 -3.40 -9.56
CA VAL A 46 -11.36 -2.88 -8.33
C VAL A 46 -11.36 -1.35 -8.25
N PHE A 47 -10.63 -0.58 -9.07
CA PHE A 47 -10.56 0.87 -8.81
C PHE A 47 -10.42 1.74 -10.07
N ALA A 48 -11.43 2.56 -10.48
CA ALA A 48 -11.28 3.93 -11.07
C ALA A 48 -12.49 4.90 -11.15
N VAL A 49 -12.30 6.18 -10.74
CA VAL A 49 -13.26 7.31 -10.79
C VAL A 49 -12.99 8.20 -12.00
N ASN A 50 -14.08 8.62 -12.63
CA ASN A 50 -14.10 9.77 -13.53
C ASN A 50 -14.41 11.06 -12.74
N GLN A 51 -13.49 12.04 -12.74
CA GLN A 51 -13.57 13.32 -11.98
C GLN A 51 -14.72 14.28 -12.39
N GLY A 52 -15.79 13.80 -13.03
CA GLY A 52 -16.85 14.63 -13.63
C GLY A 52 -18.18 14.73 -12.87
N VAL A 53 -18.38 13.99 -11.76
CA VAL A 53 -19.73 13.79 -11.17
C VAL A 53 -19.88 14.29 -9.72
N LEU A 54 -18.81 14.71 -9.04
CA LEU A 54 -18.86 15.08 -7.62
C LEU A 54 -19.45 16.48 -7.31
N ASP A 55 -20.01 17.17 -8.30
CA ASP A 55 -20.48 18.57 -8.17
C ASP A 55 -22.01 18.73 -7.98
N ASP A 56 -22.81 17.67 -7.79
CA ASP A 56 -24.27 17.84 -7.66
C ASP A 56 -24.96 16.76 -6.80
N ASP A 57 -25.31 17.09 -5.53
CA ASP A 57 -26.51 16.71 -4.73
C ASP A 57 -27.22 15.34 -4.99
N SER A 58 -26.53 14.28 -5.44
CA SER A 58 -27.17 13.08 -6.01
C SER A 58 -26.69 11.79 -5.36
N ALA A 59 -27.58 11.20 -4.55
CA ALA A 59 -27.51 9.90 -3.89
C ALA A 59 -26.45 9.75 -2.78
N PRO A 60 -26.83 9.20 -1.61
CA PRO A 60 -25.86 8.85 -0.58
C PRO A 60 -24.90 7.77 -1.12
N ALA A 61 -23.58 7.98 -0.98
CA ALA A 61 -22.58 7.02 -1.44
C ALA A 61 -22.69 5.68 -0.69
N GLY A 62 -23.07 5.73 0.59
CA GLY A 62 -23.29 4.55 1.43
C GLY A 62 -24.67 3.92 1.23
N SER A 63 -24.94 2.88 2.00
CA SER A 63 -26.19 2.11 1.96
C SER A 63 -27.06 2.37 3.18
N ALA A 64 -28.39 2.27 3.07
CA ALA A 64 -29.28 2.54 4.19
C ALA A 64 -29.30 1.41 5.23
N SER A 65 -28.85 0.21 4.87
CA SER A 65 -28.66 -0.92 5.78
C SER A 65 -27.46 -1.80 5.39
N PRO A 66 -26.96 -2.66 6.31
CA PRO A 66 -25.92 -3.64 5.99
C PRO A 66 -26.30 -4.63 4.89
N GLU A 67 -27.57 -5.04 4.82
CA GLU A 67 -28.05 -5.94 3.77
C GLU A 67 -27.99 -5.26 2.39
N GLU A 68 -28.43 -4.01 2.30
CA GLU A 68 -28.33 -3.21 1.07
C GLU A 68 -26.87 -3.01 0.65
N LEU A 69 -25.95 -2.84 1.62
CA LEU A 69 -24.52 -2.75 1.35
C LEU A 69 -23.99 -4.03 0.70
N GLY A 70 -24.34 -5.20 1.24
CA GLY A 70 -23.95 -6.48 0.64
C GLY A 70 -24.59 -6.74 -0.73
N GLU A 71 -25.85 -6.36 -0.92
CA GLU A 71 -26.54 -6.45 -2.23
C GLU A 71 -25.88 -5.57 -3.29
N ARG A 72 -25.53 -4.31 -2.95
CA ARG A 72 -24.81 -3.41 -3.85
C ARG A 72 -23.39 -3.88 -4.14
N THR A 73 -22.72 -4.54 -3.19
CA THR A 73 -21.40 -5.14 -3.40
C THR A 73 -21.47 -6.26 -4.45
N LEU A 74 -22.47 -7.14 -4.36
CA LEU A 74 -22.70 -8.18 -5.37
C LEU A 74 -23.07 -7.60 -6.74
N GLU A 75 -23.84 -6.50 -6.77
CA GLU A 75 -24.14 -5.78 -8.01
C GLU A 75 -22.88 -5.21 -8.65
N ALA A 76 -22.00 -4.59 -7.87
CA ALA A 76 -20.72 -4.08 -8.36
C ALA A 76 -19.86 -5.21 -8.94
N PHE A 77 -19.74 -6.35 -8.24
CA PHE A 77 -19.00 -7.51 -8.76
C PHE A 77 -19.60 -8.09 -10.05
N ARG A 78 -20.93 -8.16 -10.16
CA ARG A 78 -21.59 -8.69 -11.35
C ARG A 78 -21.36 -7.81 -12.59
N ASN A 79 -21.31 -6.50 -12.38
CA ASN A 79 -21.16 -5.53 -13.46
C ASN A 79 -19.68 -5.20 -13.73
N THR A 80 -18.74 -5.83 -13.01
CA THR A 80 -17.32 -5.46 -13.04
C THR A 80 -17.14 -3.94 -12.83
N ASP A 81 -17.97 -3.37 -11.95
CA ASP A 81 -18.09 -1.93 -11.68
C ASP A 81 -17.19 -1.55 -10.51
N ALA A 82 -15.92 -1.34 -10.85
CA ALA A 82 -14.88 -0.89 -9.93
C ALA A 82 -15.22 0.46 -9.27
N LEU A 83 -15.83 1.36 -10.05
CA LEU A 83 -16.26 2.66 -9.55
C LEU A 83 -17.36 2.49 -8.48
N GLY A 84 -18.40 1.74 -8.80
CA GLY A 84 -19.49 1.44 -7.87
C GLY A 84 -19.00 0.73 -6.61
N ALA A 85 -18.01 -0.17 -6.72
CA ALA A 85 -17.39 -0.80 -5.56
C ALA A 85 -16.62 0.21 -4.68
N ALA A 86 -15.85 1.12 -5.29
CA ALA A 86 -15.14 2.18 -4.58
C ALA A 86 -16.10 3.17 -3.89
N GLU A 87 -17.27 3.42 -4.48
CA GLU A 87 -18.32 4.25 -3.86
C GLU A 87 -18.90 3.64 -2.58
N LEU A 88 -18.84 2.32 -2.43
CA LEU A 88 -19.28 1.64 -1.22
C LEU A 88 -18.26 1.70 -0.09
N LEU A 89 -17.00 2.07 -0.36
CA LEU A 89 -15.99 2.18 0.67
C LEU A 89 -16.26 3.37 1.61
N LEU A 90 -15.82 3.24 2.85
CA LEU A 90 -15.87 4.30 3.84
C LEU A 90 -15.21 5.55 3.25
N PRO A 91 -15.79 6.76 3.36
CA PRO A 91 -15.31 7.93 2.62
C PRO A 91 -13.81 8.23 2.82
N GLY A 92 -13.30 8.05 4.03
CA GLY A 92 -11.88 8.17 4.33
C GLY A 92 -11.01 7.13 3.62
N GLU A 93 -11.44 5.87 3.60
CA GLU A 93 -10.71 4.77 2.94
C GLU A 93 -10.78 4.86 1.42
N ARG A 94 -11.91 5.31 0.87
CA ARG A 94 -12.04 5.61 -0.54
C ARG A 94 -11.00 6.64 -0.97
N ARG A 95 -10.87 7.76 -0.24
CA ARG A 95 -9.86 8.78 -0.53
C ARG A 95 -8.43 8.25 -0.39
N ALA A 96 -8.20 7.36 0.58
CA ALA A 96 -6.87 6.81 0.86
C ALA A 96 -6.44 5.68 -0.09
N ILE A 97 -7.37 4.99 -0.75
CA ILE A 97 -7.07 3.78 -1.53
C ILE A 97 -7.54 3.92 -2.96
N SER A 98 -8.79 4.34 -3.14
CA SER A 98 -9.40 4.39 -4.45
C SER A 98 -8.86 5.57 -5.24
N ASP A 99 -8.95 6.80 -4.71
CA ASP A 99 -8.51 7.99 -5.46
C ASP A 99 -7.06 7.85 -5.99
N PRO A 100 -6.06 7.41 -5.19
CA PRO A 100 -4.69 7.23 -5.69
C PRO A 100 -4.54 6.07 -6.67
N ALA A 101 -5.33 5.00 -6.52
CA ALA A 101 -5.33 3.92 -7.51
C ALA A 101 -5.85 4.41 -8.87
N PHE A 102 -6.69 5.44 -8.89
CA PHE A 102 -7.24 6.01 -10.12
C PHE A 102 -6.23 6.92 -10.78
N ASP A 103 -5.56 7.76 -10.00
CA ASP A 103 -4.43 8.56 -10.48
C ASP A 103 -3.33 7.65 -11.06
N MET A 104 -3.09 6.49 -10.43
CA MET A 104 -2.16 5.49 -10.97
C MET A 104 -2.63 4.92 -12.31
N ILE A 105 -3.93 4.70 -12.52
CA ILE A 105 -4.46 4.24 -13.82
C ILE A 105 -4.30 5.33 -14.88
N ASP A 106 -4.62 6.58 -14.55
CA ASP A 106 -4.41 7.73 -15.44
C ASP A 106 -2.94 7.83 -15.86
N GLU A 107 -2.01 7.60 -14.93
CA GLU A 107 -0.58 7.57 -15.21
C GLU A 107 -0.18 6.35 -16.06
N LEU A 108 -0.75 5.17 -15.83
CA LEU A 108 -0.51 3.99 -16.67
C LEU A 108 -1.07 4.15 -18.09
N GLU A 109 -2.18 4.87 -18.26
CA GLU A 109 -2.69 5.27 -19.58
C GLU A 109 -1.76 6.29 -20.24
N ARG A 110 -1.27 7.31 -19.50
CA ARG A 110 -0.29 8.28 -19.99
C ARG A 110 0.99 7.59 -20.47
N LEU A 111 1.43 6.57 -19.74
CA LEU A 111 2.61 5.76 -20.05
C LEU A 111 2.37 4.74 -21.18
N GLU A 112 1.17 4.70 -21.78
CA GLU A 112 0.78 3.74 -22.82
C GLU A 112 0.88 2.27 -22.37
N VAL A 113 0.84 2.01 -21.07
CA VAL A 113 0.77 0.67 -20.47
C VAL A 113 -0.67 0.15 -20.55
N LEU A 114 -1.62 1.02 -20.25
CA LEU A 114 -3.05 0.80 -20.45
C LEU A 114 -3.56 1.64 -21.63
N SER A 115 -4.70 1.24 -22.17
CA SER A 115 -5.52 2.08 -23.06
C SER A 115 -6.78 2.49 -22.30
N ASP A 116 -7.57 3.42 -22.87
CA ASP A 116 -8.83 3.96 -22.33
C ASP A 116 -9.64 2.92 -21.51
N VAL A 117 -9.45 2.94 -20.18
CA VAL A 117 -10.06 2.01 -19.23
C VAL A 117 -11.43 2.55 -18.83
N ASN A 118 -12.47 1.74 -19.04
CA ASN A 118 -13.79 2.01 -18.46
C ASN A 118 -13.95 1.22 -17.16
N LEU A 119 -14.28 1.92 -16.08
CA LEU A 119 -14.23 1.39 -14.72
C LEU A 119 -15.62 1.13 -14.15
N GLU A 120 -16.64 1.60 -14.85
CA GLU A 120 -18.03 1.19 -14.66
C GLU A 120 -18.32 -0.18 -15.31
N ASP A 121 -17.46 -0.60 -16.25
CA ASP A 121 -17.57 -1.84 -17.04
C ASP A 121 -16.20 -2.18 -17.66
N VAL A 122 -15.38 -2.94 -16.93
CA VAL A 122 -14.00 -3.27 -17.35
C VAL A 122 -14.03 -4.25 -18.53
N ASN A 123 -13.61 -3.77 -19.69
CA ASN A 123 -13.57 -4.57 -20.92
C ASN A 123 -12.69 -5.83 -20.76
N GLY A 124 -13.17 -6.93 -21.34
CA GLY A 124 -12.44 -8.20 -21.34
C GLY A 124 -12.52 -8.99 -20.02
N VAL A 125 -13.33 -8.55 -19.04
CA VAL A 125 -13.61 -9.32 -17.82
C VAL A 125 -15.13 -9.45 -17.61
N ASP A 126 -15.63 -10.67 -17.77
CA ASP A 126 -17.04 -11.00 -17.51
C ASP A 126 -17.16 -11.80 -16.21
N VAL A 127 -17.99 -11.32 -15.29
CA VAL A 127 -18.28 -12.00 -14.02
C VAL A 127 -19.73 -12.45 -13.98
N THR A 128 -19.96 -13.75 -13.87
CA THR A 128 -21.29 -14.32 -13.61
C THR A 128 -21.35 -14.87 -12.20
N LEU A 129 -22.36 -14.45 -11.44
CA LEU A 129 -22.61 -14.92 -10.09
C LEU A 129 -23.92 -15.73 -10.08
N GLU A 130 -23.87 -16.91 -9.46
CA GLU A 130 -25.02 -17.77 -9.20
C GLU A 130 -25.11 -18.11 -7.70
N ASN A 131 -26.29 -18.52 -7.23
CA ASN A 131 -26.49 -18.96 -5.83
C ASN A 131 -26.00 -17.96 -4.77
N GLU A 132 -26.19 -16.67 -5.04
CA GLU A 132 -25.79 -15.56 -4.18
C GLU A 132 -26.57 -15.55 -2.84
N ASP A 133 -25.86 -15.29 -1.75
CA ASP A 133 -26.42 -15.06 -0.42
C ASP A 133 -25.59 -14.02 0.35
N VAL A 134 -26.26 -13.16 1.11
CA VAL A 134 -25.66 -12.14 1.97
C VAL A 134 -26.18 -12.34 3.39
N GLU A 135 -25.29 -12.68 4.31
CA GLU A 135 -25.59 -12.82 5.73
C GLU A 135 -24.90 -11.71 6.53
N VAL A 136 -25.70 -10.91 7.23
CA VAL A 136 -25.22 -9.88 8.16
C VAL A 136 -25.07 -10.49 9.55
N ALA A 137 -23.86 -10.50 10.08
CA ALA A 137 -23.57 -10.87 11.45
C ALA A 137 -23.30 -9.61 12.29
N GLU A 138 -24.18 -9.36 13.26
CA GLU A 138 -24.03 -8.28 14.24
C GLU A 138 -22.80 -8.52 15.13
N THR A 139 -22.12 -7.45 15.51
CA THR A 139 -21.00 -7.51 16.46
C THR A 139 -21.44 -7.09 17.86
N ASN A 140 -20.49 -6.86 18.78
CA ASN A 140 -20.80 -6.33 20.10
C ASN A 140 -21.03 -4.81 20.13
N VAL A 141 -20.89 -4.13 18.98
CA VAL A 141 -21.18 -2.70 18.80
C VAL A 141 -22.16 -2.50 17.64
N ASP A 142 -22.91 -1.41 17.65
CA ASP A 142 -24.01 -1.17 16.70
C ASP A 142 -23.52 -0.56 15.37
N ASP A 143 -22.28 -0.04 15.33
CA ASP A 143 -21.67 0.69 14.20
C ASP A 143 -20.79 -0.19 13.30
N ILE A 144 -20.61 -1.48 13.63
CA ILE A 144 -19.76 -2.41 12.89
C ILE A 144 -20.46 -3.76 12.74
N VAL A 145 -20.48 -4.30 11.52
CA VAL A 145 -21.08 -5.58 11.16
C VAL A 145 -20.13 -6.40 10.29
N HIS A 146 -20.25 -7.72 10.34
CA HIS A 146 -19.61 -8.60 9.36
C HIS A 146 -20.61 -8.96 8.29
N LEU A 147 -20.21 -8.79 7.03
CA LEU A 147 -20.99 -9.21 5.86
C LEU A 147 -20.37 -10.49 5.33
N ASN A 148 -21.10 -11.60 5.38
CA ASN A 148 -20.66 -12.86 4.76
C ASN A 148 -21.40 -12.99 3.43
N ILE A 149 -20.65 -12.89 2.34
CA ILE A 149 -21.15 -12.95 0.97
C ILE A 149 -20.71 -14.28 0.36
N THR A 150 -21.66 -15.08 -0.10
CA THR A 150 -21.37 -16.34 -0.78
C THR A 150 -21.97 -16.33 -2.18
N ALA A 151 -21.25 -16.87 -3.16
CA ALA A 151 -21.76 -17.09 -4.51
C ALA A 151 -20.92 -18.15 -5.25
N ASP A 152 -21.53 -18.78 -6.25
CA ASP A 152 -20.81 -19.54 -7.27
C ASP A 152 -20.40 -18.55 -8.39
N ALA A 153 -19.10 -18.26 -8.51
CA ALA A 153 -18.59 -17.31 -9.48
C ALA A 153 -18.00 -18.01 -10.72
N THR A 154 -18.31 -17.46 -11.89
CA THR A 154 -17.61 -17.74 -13.14
C THR A 154 -16.99 -16.44 -13.63
N VAL A 155 -15.66 -16.41 -13.73
CA VAL A 155 -14.89 -15.28 -14.25
C VAL A 155 -14.31 -15.67 -15.58
N GLU A 156 -14.68 -14.94 -16.63
CA GLU A 156 -14.10 -15.07 -17.97
C GLU A 156 -13.20 -13.86 -18.24
N VAL A 157 -11.96 -14.11 -18.61
CA VAL A 157 -10.99 -13.07 -19.00
C VAL A 157 -10.69 -13.26 -20.48
N ASN A 158 -11.05 -12.26 -21.28
CA ASN A 158 -10.73 -12.19 -22.70
C ASN A 158 -9.52 -11.28 -22.94
N ALA A 159 -8.36 -11.91 -23.09
CA ALA A 159 -7.08 -11.24 -23.32
C ALA A 159 -7.10 -10.23 -24.50
N ASP A 160 -7.84 -10.53 -25.58
CA ASP A 160 -7.92 -9.66 -26.77
C ASP A 160 -8.77 -8.39 -26.54
N GLU A 161 -9.56 -8.34 -25.46
CA GLU A 161 -10.46 -7.23 -25.13
C GLU A 161 -10.00 -6.44 -23.91
N LEU A 162 -8.91 -6.85 -23.25
CA LEU A 162 -8.34 -6.09 -22.15
C LEU A 162 -7.85 -4.72 -22.62
N PRO A 163 -7.99 -3.66 -21.80
CA PRO A 163 -7.56 -2.32 -22.14
C PRO A 163 -6.04 -2.17 -22.00
N THR A 164 -5.26 -3.01 -22.68
CA THR A 164 -3.79 -2.93 -22.70
C THR A 164 -3.32 -1.90 -23.72
N GLY A 165 -2.29 -1.13 -23.36
CA GLY A 165 -1.66 -0.16 -24.24
C GLY A 165 -0.49 -0.74 -25.05
N PRO A 166 0.07 0.04 -26.00
CA PRO A 166 1.16 -0.37 -26.89
C PRO A 166 2.40 -0.95 -26.19
N VAL A 167 2.68 -0.57 -24.93
CA VAL A 167 3.80 -1.13 -24.16
C VAL A 167 3.65 -2.64 -23.95
N LEU A 168 2.41 -3.16 -23.96
CA LEU A 168 2.09 -4.56 -23.68
C LEU A 168 1.70 -5.36 -24.94
N ASP A 169 1.74 -4.78 -26.15
CA ASP A 169 1.28 -5.41 -27.40
C ASP A 169 1.99 -6.75 -27.73
N ASP A 170 3.25 -6.90 -27.30
CA ASP A 170 4.06 -8.10 -27.53
C ASP A 170 3.88 -9.18 -26.43
N VAL A 171 3.05 -8.92 -25.41
CA VAL A 171 2.77 -9.86 -24.33
C VAL A 171 1.69 -10.84 -24.76
N ASP A 172 2.12 -12.06 -25.05
CA ASP A 172 1.27 -13.22 -25.37
C ASP A 172 0.40 -13.58 -24.15
N THR A 173 -0.84 -13.08 -24.12
CA THR A 173 -1.87 -13.34 -23.11
C THR A 173 -2.90 -14.34 -23.63
N GLU A 174 -3.21 -15.36 -22.83
CA GLU A 174 -4.23 -16.37 -23.17
C GLU A 174 -5.53 -16.04 -22.43
N SER A 175 -6.66 -16.02 -23.14
CA SER A 175 -7.98 -15.93 -22.50
C SER A 175 -8.19 -17.11 -21.55
N SER A 176 -8.91 -16.87 -20.46
CA SER A 176 -9.14 -17.90 -19.43
C SER A 176 -10.56 -17.84 -18.89
N THR A 177 -11.02 -18.98 -18.37
CA THR A 177 -12.29 -19.09 -17.64
C THR A 177 -12.01 -19.84 -16.36
N THR A 178 -12.45 -19.28 -15.25
CA THR A 178 -12.33 -19.89 -13.92
C THR A 178 -13.69 -19.94 -13.26
N GLU A 179 -14.06 -21.13 -12.77
CA GLU A 179 -15.32 -21.37 -12.05
C GLU A 179 -14.96 -21.79 -10.62
N GLU A 180 -15.20 -20.91 -9.64
CA GLU A 180 -14.95 -21.22 -8.23
C GLU A 180 -16.04 -20.62 -7.34
N PRO A 181 -16.60 -21.40 -6.39
CA PRO A 181 -17.41 -20.82 -5.34
C PRO A 181 -16.53 -19.95 -4.45
N PHE A 182 -17.05 -18.80 -4.03
CA PHE A 182 -16.40 -17.97 -3.02
C PHE A 182 -17.29 -17.76 -1.80
N ASP A 183 -16.62 -17.57 -0.67
CA ASP A 183 -17.17 -17.20 0.63
C ASP A 183 -16.27 -16.08 1.15
N LEU A 184 -16.79 -14.86 1.09
CA LEU A 184 -16.07 -13.63 1.39
C LEU A 184 -16.70 -12.99 2.62
N GLN A 185 -15.89 -12.81 3.67
CA GLN A 185 -16.26 -11.98 4.80
C GLN A 185 -15.71 -10.57 4.59
N LEU A 186 -16.58 -9.58 4.63
CA LEU A 186 -16.26 -8.15 4.61
C LEU A 186 -16.71 -7.49 5.92
N VAL A 187 -16.23 -6.28 6.18
CA VAL A 187 -16.67 -5.48 7.32
C VAL A 187 -17.44 -4.27 6.83
N GLY A 188 -18.66 -4.11 7.34
CA GLY A 188 -19.48 -2.92 7.18
C GLY A 188 -19.32 -2.01 8.39
N VAL A 189 -19.16 -0.71 8.15
CA VAL A 189 -19.03 0.34 9.17
C VAL A 189 -20.10 1.40 8.93
N GLN A 190 -20.75 1.86 10.00
CA GLN A 190 -21.73 2.94 9.93
C GLN A 190 -21.07 4.29 10.19
N GLU A 191 -21.20 5.21 9.24
CA GLU A 191 -20.75 6.61 9.36
C GLU A 191 -21.86 7.54 8.88
N ASP A 192 -22.15 8.61 9.64
CA ASP A 192 -23.22 9.58 9.35
C ASP A 192 -24.62 8.99 9.05
N GLY A 193 -24.88 7.78 9.56
CA GLY A 193 -26.14 7.07 9.41
C GLY A 193 -26.26 6.20 8.16
N GLU A 194 -25.18 6.11 7.39
CA GLU A 194 -25.04 5.25 6.21
C GLU A 194 -24.03 4.14 6.46
N TRP A 195 -24.17 3.02 5.75
CA TRP A 195 -23.28 1.87 5.84
C TRP A 195 -22.31 1.83 4.68
N TYR A 196 -21.04 1.61 4.99
CA TYR A 196 -19.93 1.52 4.05
C TYR A 196 -19.12 0.24 4.28
N LEU A 197 -18.48 -0.26 3.24
CA LEU A 197 -17.42 -1.26 3.34
C LEU A 197 -16.14 -0.62 3.89
N SER A 198 -15.38 -1.39 4.65
CA SER A 198 -14.07 -0.95 5.12
C SER A 198 -13.04 -2.09 5.04
N LEU A 199 -11.95 -1.82 4.31
CA LEU A 199 -10.80 -2.68 4.17
C LEU A 199 -9.88 -2.59 5.41
N PHE A 200 -9.73 -1.41 6.01
CA PHE A 200 -8.90 -1.29 7.21
C PHE A 200 -9.57 -1.91 8.43
N TYR A 201 -10.89 -1.77 8.60
CA TYR A 201 -11.61 -2.48 9.66
C TYR A 201 -11.66 -3.98 9.39
N PHE A 202 -11.73 -4.42 8.13
CA PHE A 202 -11.55 -5.84 7.80
C PHE A 202 -10.20 -6.37 8.27
N ALA A 203 -9.10 -5.69 7.94
CA ALA A 203 -7.76 -6.07 8.42
C ALA A 203 -7.65 -6.06 9.95
N ALA A 204 -8.22 -5.04 10.61
CA ALA A 204 -8.25 -4.94 12.07
C ALA A 204 -9.08 -6.07 12.72
N GLU A 205 -10.20 -6.44 12.11
CA GLU A 205 -11.03 -7.56 12.55
C GLU A 205 -10.31 -8.89 12.38
N GLN A 206 -9.62 -9.12 11.27
CA GLN A 206 -8.80 -10.32 11.08
C GLN A 206 -7.69 -10.41 12.14
N ALA A 207 -7.02 -9.29 12.44
CA ALA A 207 -6.03 -9.23 13.51
C ALA A 207 -6.66 -9.51 14.88
N ARG A 208 -7.81 -8.90 15.20
CA ARG A 208 -8.54 -9.14 16.46
C ARG A 208 -8.96 -10.60 16.58
N GLN A 209 -9.57 -11.18 15.55
CA GLN A 209 -10.00 -12.58 15.54
C GLN A 209 -8.82 -13.56 15.66
N SER A 210 -7.63 -13.21 15.16
CA SER A 210 -6.41 -14.02 15.32
C SER A 210 -5.96 -14.16 16.78
N THR A 211 -6.42 -13.26 17.67
CA THR A 211 -6.17 -13.35 19.12
C THR A 211 -7.08 -14.33 19.86
N PHE A 212 -7.88 -15.11 19.12
CA PHE A 212 -8.74 -16.16 19.66
C PHE A 212 -7.99 -17.06 20.65
N ASP A 213 -8.45 -17.03 21.89
CA ASP A 213 -7.91 -17.88 22.94
C ASP A 213 -8.68 -19.21 22.96
N SER A 214 -8.03 -20.28 22.50
CA SER A 214 -8.63 -21.61 22.47
C SER A 214 -8.98 -22.21 23.84
N GLU A 215 -8.40 -21.68 24.93
CA GLU A 215 -8.70 -22.13 26.30
C GLU A 215 -9.99 -21.50 26.84
N THR A 216 -10.21 -20.21 26.55
CA THR A 216 -11.40 -19.48 26.98
C THR A 216 -12.53 -19.55 25.94
N GLY A 217 -12.18 -19.75 24.67
CA GLY A 217 -13.09 -19.65 23.53
C GLY A 217 -13.45 -18.21 23.17
N ASP A 218 -12.71 -17.23 23.70
CA ASP A 218 -13.06 -15.83 23.62
C ASP A 218 -12.13 -15.09 22.63
N VAL A 219 -12.71 -14.08 21.96
CA VAL A 219 -11.98 -13.03 21.23
C VAL A 219 -12.24 -11.73 21.98
N PRO A 220 -11.25 -10.83 22.16
CA PRO A 220 -11.47 -9.52 22.76
C PRO A 220 -12.65 -8.81 22.10
N ALA A 221 -13.52 -8.17 22.88
CA ALA A 221 -14.63 -7.39 22.33
C ALA A 221 -14.09 -6.23 21.48
N ILE A 222 -14.81 -5.86 20.41
CA ILE A 222 -14.53 -4.63 19.68
C ILE A 222 -14.71 -3.46 20.66
N PRO A 223 -13.74 -2.53 20.79
CA PRO A 223 -13.89 -1.38 21.66
C PRO A 223 -15.15 -0.58 21.33
N GLU A 224 -15.67 0.25 22.24
CA GLU A 224 -16.74 1.22 21.95
C GLU A 224 -16.17 2.49 21.31
N ALA A 225 -16.92 3.21 20.47
CA ALA A 225 -16.40 4.39 19.76
C ALA A 225 -15.84 5.45 20.73
N SER A 226 -16.46 5.58 21.90
CA SER A 226 -16.01 6.44 22.99
C SER A 226 -14.65 6.09 23.60
N GLN A 227 -14.12 4.90 23.33
CA GLN A 227 -12.82 4.43 23.80
C GLN A 227 -11.71 4.61 22.76
N ALA A 228 -12.06 4.88 21.50
CA ALA A 228 -11.09 5.09 20.43
C ALA A 228 -10.10 6.21 20.78
N VAL A 229 -8.92 6.14 20.17
CA VAL A 229 -8.00 7.28 20.18
C VAL A 229 -8.64 8.38 19.35
N ALA A 230 -9.01 9.49 20.00
CA ALA A 230 -9.59 10.62 19.30
C ALA A 230 -8.52 11.26 18.38
N PRO A 231 -8.85 11.54 17.10
CA PRO A 231 -7.97 12.27 16.21
C PRO A 231 -7.65 13.66 16.78
N ILE A 232 -6.42 14.12 16.60
CA ILE A 232 -5.95 15.44 17.00
C ILE A 232 -5.15 16.02 15.82
N GLY A 233 -5.81 16.86 15.03
CA GLY A 233 -5.17 17.54 13.91
C GLY A 233 -4.54 18.86 14.33
N ALA A 234 -4.04 19.60 13.35
CA ALA A 234 -3.42 20.91 13.53
C ALA A 234 -4.13 22.00 12.73
N ASP A 235 -3.90 23.26 13.12
CA ASP A 235 -4.45 24.42 12.40
C ASP A 235 -3.80 24.67 11.02
N SER A 236 -2.71 23.96 10.69
CA SER A 236 -2.00 24.09 9.40
C SER A 236 -1.29 22.78 8.99
N PRO A 237 -0.95 22.62 7.70
CA PRO A 237 -0.16 21.50 7.17
C PRO A 237 1.14 21.25 7.95
N GLU A 238 1.94 22.30 8.18
CA GLU A 238 3.18 22.22 8.95
C GLU A 238 2.89 21.84 10.41
N GLY A 239 1.77 22.32 10.95
CA GLY A 239 1.30 21.97 12.28
C GLY A 239 1.06 20.47 12.46
N ALA A 240 0.64 19.76 11.41
CA ALA A 240 0.42 18.31 11.47
C ALA A 240 1.75 17.56 11.65
N ILE A 241 2.78 17.95 10.89
CA ILE A 241 4.15 17.44 11.05
C ILE A 241 4.69 17.80 12.44
N ASP A 242 4.44 19.01 12.91
CA ASP A 242 4.84 19.46 14.25
C ASP A 242 4.22 18.61 15.37
N ASN A 243 2.93 18.30 15.26
CA ASN A 243 2.24 17.42 16.21
C ASN A 243 2.86 16.02 16.20
N MET A 244 3.14 15.45 15.02
CA MET A 244 3.75 14.13 14.89
C MET A 244 5.17 14.10 15.50
N LEU A 245 6.01 15.09 15.17
CA LEU A 245 7.35 15.20 15.73
C LEU A 245 7.31 15.40 17.25
N ALA A 246 6.37 16.21 17.77
CA ALA A 246 6.20 16.39 19.20
C ALA A 246 5.77 15.09 19.90
N ALA A 247 4.91 14.29 19.26
CA ALA A 247 4.53 12.98 19.78
C ALA A 247 5.74 12.01 19.84
N LEU A 248 6.59 12.00 18.81
CA LEU A 248 7.82 11.20 18.77
C LEU A 248 8.83 11.63 19.84
N GLU A 249 9.06 12.93 20.01
CA GLU A 249 9.92 13.47 21.08
C GLU A 249 9.40 13.15 22.48
N ALA A 250 8.08 13.17 22.66
CA ALA A 250 7.42 12.81 23.91
C ALA A 250 7.32 11.30 24.13
N THR A 251 7.73 10.50 23.15
CA THR A 251 7.53 9.04 23.11
C THR A 251 6.07 8.63 23.35
N ASP A 252 5.13 9.42 22.85
CA ASP A 252 3.68 9.27 23.08
C ASP A 252 3.03 8.63 21.85
N LEU A 253 2.94 7.30 21.85
CA LEU A 253 2.37 6.55 20.73
C LEU A 253 0.89 6.89 20.53
N LYS A 254 0.17 7.23 21.61
CA LYS A 254 -1.22 7.65 21.52
C LYS A 254 -1.36 8.96 20.75
N ALA A 255 -0.50 9.94 21.06
CA ALA A 255 -0.48 11.21 20.36
C ALA A 255 -0.05 11.04 18.89
N ALA A 256 0.89 10.13 18.61
CA ALA A 256 1.30 9.82 17.23
C ALA A 256 0.12 9.25 16.43
N ILE A 257 -0.58 8.22 16.96
CA ILE A 257 -1.77 7.63 16.32
C ILE A 257 -2.90 8.67 16.14
N ALA A 258 -3.07 9.58 17.11
CA ALA A 258 -4.05 10.65 17.03
C ALA A 258 -3.75 11.67 15.93
N GLY A 259 -2.47 11.87 15.58
CA GLY A 259 -2.04 12.81 14.54
C GLY A 259 -2.11 12.26 13.11
N ILE A 260 -2.47 10.99 12.94
CA ILE A 260 -2.69 10.35 11.62
C ILE A 260 -4.10 10.67 11.13
N ASP A 261 -4.24 10.86 9.82
CA ASP A 261 -5.51 11.07 9.14
C ASP A 261 -6.55 10.03 9.60
N PRO A 262 -7.67 10.46 10.21
CA PRO A 262 -8.72 9.54 10.65
C PRO A 262 -9.36 8.74 9.51
N GLY A 263 -9.29 9.21 8.26
CA GLY A 263 -9.71 8.45 7.08
C GLY A 263 -8.82 7.25 6.76
N GLU A 264 -7.53 7.33 7.09
CA GLU A 264 -6.56 6.23 6.92
C GLU A 264 -6.44 5.37 8.16
N ALA A 265 -6.47 6.01 9.33
CA ALA A 265 -6.20 5.37 10.61
C ALA A 265 -7.47 5.13 11.44
N GLY A 266 -8.68 5.31 10.89
CA GLY A 266 -9.92 5.13 11.63
C GLY A 266 -10.01 3.77 12.33
N ALA A 267 -9.68 2.69 11.63
CA ALA A 267 -9.59 1.34 12.20
C ALA A 267 -8.49 1.24 13.28
N LEU A 268 -7.30 1.78 13.01
CA LEU A 268 -6.17 1.78 13.95
C LEU A 268 -6.55 2.51 15.26
N GLN A 269 -7.16 3.68 15.14
CA GLN A 269 -7.62 4.52 16.25
C GLN A 269 -8.76 3.85 17.04
N ARG A 270 -9.69 3.20 16.33
CA ARG A 270 -10.80 2.44 16.93
C ARG A 270 -10.31 1.24 17.74
N TYR A 271 -9.32 0.51 17.23
CA TYR A 271 -8.81 -0.74 17.83
C TYR A 271 -7.60 -0.53 18.74
N ALA A 272 -6.99 0.66 18.74
CA ALA A 272 -5.88 1.04 19.61
C ALA A 272 -6.05 0.61 21.08
N PRO A 273 -7.23 0.73 21.73
CA PRO A 273 -7.40 0.27 23.11
C PRO A 273 -7.06 -1.21 23.37
N LEU A 274 -7.00 -2.06 22.33
CA LEU A 274 -6.64 -3.46 22.47
C LEU A 274 -5.13 -3.72 22.56
N PHE A 275 -4.29 -2.80 22.08
CA PHE A 275 -2.84 -3.03 22.00
C PHE A 275 -1.98 -1.85 22.47
N LEU A 276 -2.54 -0.64 22.55
CA LEU A 276 -1.77 0.60 22.74
C LEU A 276 -0.99 0.63 24.05
N ASP A 277 -1.56 0.13 25.15
CA ASP A 277 -0.87 0.10 26.44
C ASP A 277 0.36 -0.83 26.42
N ASP A 278 0.25 -1.99 25.76
CA ASP A 278 1.35 -2.94 25.61
C ASP A 278 2.42 -2.39 24.66
N ALA A 279 2.01 -1.82 23.52
CA ALA A 279 2.90 -1.19 22.55
C ALA A 279 3.65 0.01 23.14
N GLN A 280 2.96 0.86 23.91
CA GLN A 280 3.56 1.99 24.63
C GLN A 280 4.60 1.50 25.64
N THR A 281 4.30 0.43 26.38
CA THR A 281 5.24 -0.16 27.35
C THR A 281 6.50 -0.68 26.65
N GLU A 282 6.35 -1.42 25.54
CA GLU A 282 7.48 -1.93 24.77
C GLU A 282 8.32 -0.80 24.16
N PHE A 283 7.67 0.27 23.69
CA PHE A 283 8.36 1.45 23.15
C PHE A 283 9.18 2.18 24.23
N GLU A 284 8.62 2.39 25.43
CA GLU A 284 9.31 3.00 26.56
C GLU A 284 10.53 2.18 27.04
N GLU A 285 10.46 0.85 26.96
CA GLU A 285 11.55 -0.05 27.35
C GLU A 285 12.80 0.09 26.47
N GLN A 286 12.66 0.56 25.23
CA GLN A 286 13.80 0.79 24.33
C GLN A 286 14.66 2.01 24.72
N ALA A 287 14.18 2.85 25.65
CA ALA A 287 14.89 4.02 26.19
C ALA A 287 15.48 4.95 25.11
N VAL A 288 14.77 5.10 23.99
CA VAL A 288 15.12 5.99 22.89
C VAL A 288 14.63 7.40 23.23
N SER A 289 15.51 8.39 23.14
CA SER A 289 15.14 9.81 23.24
C SER A 289 15.43 10.48 21.91
N ILE A 290 14.40 11.09 21.34
CA ILE A 290 14.48 11.85 20.09
C ILE A 290 14.36 13.34 20.42
N THR A 291 15.15 14.18 19.78
CA THR A 291 15.03 15.64 19.88
C THR A 291 15.29 16.26 18.53
N VAL A 292 14.30 16.94 17.97
CA VAL A 292 14.41 17.74 16.76
C VAL A 292 15.05 19.08 17.12
N THR A 293 16.22 19.34 16.57
CA THR A 293 17.00 20.55 16.84
C THR A 293 16.81 21.62 15.78
N GLU A 294 16.51 21.23 14.55
CA GLU A 294 16.28 22.12 13.42
C GLU A 294 15.27 21.49 12.47
N LYS A 295 14.40 22.31 11.90
CA LYS A 295 13.50 21.93 10.82
C LYS A 295 13.16 23.17 9.99
N ASP A 296 13.22 23.04 8.68
CA ASP A 296 12.63 23.98 7.73
C ASP A 296 11.68 23.21 6.82
N LEU A 297 10.44 23.71 6.73
CA LEU A 297 9.36 23.03 6.04
C LEU A 297 8.81 23.94 4.94
N ARG A 298 8.61 23.37 3.75
CA ARG A 298 7.92 24.02 2.64
C ARG A 298 6.63 23.26 2.37
N VAL A 299 5.53 24.00 2.17
CA VAL A 299 4.23 23.41 1.83
C VAL A 299 3.87 23.75 0.41
N GLU A 300 3.46 22.74 -0.34
CA GLU A 300 2.93 22.88 -1.69
C GLU A 300 1.59 22.18 -1.85
N GLY A 301 0.91 22.46 -2.97
CA GLY A 301 -0.45 22.01 -3.23
C GLY A 301 -1.53 23.00 -2.78
N ASP A 302 -2.77 22.67 -3.12
CA ASP A 302 -3.98 23.39 -2.74
C ASP A 302 -5.09 22.40 -2.36
N GLY A 303 -6.24 22.91 -1.91
CA GLY A 303 -7.33 22.05 -1.44
C GLY A 303 -7.10 21.45 -0.05
N ASP A 304 -7.69 20.27 0.15
CA ASP A 304 -7.76 19.45 1.36
C ASP A 304 -6.65 18.39 1.46
N GLN A 305 -5.76 18.30 0.48
CA GLN A 305 -4.49 17.54 0.56
C GLN A 305 -3.32 18.43 0.15
N ARG A 306 -2.20 18.33 0.86
CA ARG A 306 -0.99 19.10 0.57
C ARG A 306 0.25 18.28 0.86
N GLN A 307 1.35 18.64 0.22
CA GLN A 307 2.65 18.06 0.48
C GLN A 307 3.48 18.99 1.36
N VAL A 308 4.10 18.43 2.40
CA VAL A 308 5.06 19.12 3.27
C VAL A 308 6.45 18.56 2.99
N PHE A 309 7.26 19.36 2.32
CA PHE A 309 8.66 19.08 2.04
C PHE A 309 9.53 19.45 3.24
N VAL A 310 10.46 18.58 3.56
CA VAL A 310 11.48 18.81 4.58
C VAL A 310 12.73 19.33 3.87
N GLU A 311 13.00 20.62 3.95
CA GLU A 311 14.14 21.26 3.25
C GLU A 311 15.43 21.12 4.07
N ASP A 312 15.31 21.32 5.39
CA ASP A 312 16.37 21.15 6.35
C ASP A 312 15.80 20.42 7.57
N PHE A 313 16.55 19.47 8.11
CA PHE A 313 16.16 18.75 9.32
C PHE A 313 17.40 18.34 10.11
N ALA A 314 17.36 18.53 11.43
CA ALA A 314 18.38 17.97 12.31
C ALA A 314 17.71 17.37 13.54
N MET A 315 18.08 16.14 13.84
CA MET A 315 17.63 15.44 15.04
C MET A 315 18.80 14.84 15.79
N LYS A 316 18.65 14.80 17.11
CA LYS A 316 19.51 14.09 18.03
C LYS A 316 18.77 12.86 18.53
N ILE A 317 19.42 11.71 18.44
CA ILE A 317 18.91 10.43 18.92
C ILE A 317 19.83 9.95 20.05
N GLU A 318 19.26 9.61 21.19
CA GLU A 318 19.98 8.99 22.30
C GLU A 318 19.41 7.60 22.59
N VAL A 319 20.26 6.58 22.60
CA VAL A 319 19.89 5.18 22.91
C VAL A 319 20.92 4.60 23.88
N GLU A 320 20.48 4.11 25.04
CA GLU A 320 21.35 3.53 26.08
C GLU A 320 22.57 4.40 26.50
N GLY A 321 22.53 5.71 26.25
CA GLY A 321 23.60 6.66 26.54
C GLY A 321 24.56 6.95 25.39
N ASP A 322 24.42 6.26 24.25
CA ASP A 322 25.05 6.64 23.00
C ASP A 322 24.24 7.76 22.32
N THR A 323 24.92 8.67 21.63
CA THR A 323 24.28 9.79 20.93
C THR A 323 24.64 9.74 19.46
N ALA A 324 23.61 9.81 18.62
CA ALA A 324 23.73 10.04 17.19
C ALA A 324 23.07 11.39 16.82
N TYR A 325 23.63 12.07 15.83
CA TYR A 325 23.03 13.23 15.20
C TYR A 325 22.73 12.89 13.75
N LEU A 326 21.50 13.08 13.33
CA LEU A 326 21.08 12.97 11.94
C LEU A 326 20.79 14.38 11.44
N GLN A 327 21.36 14.74 10.29
CA GLN A 327 21.09 15.98 9.60
C GLN A 327 20.70 15.69 8.15
N TYR A 328 19.73 16.42 7.63
CA TYR A 328 19.37 16.49 6.22
C TYR A 328 19.44 17.95 5.80
N SER A 329 20.20 18.23 4.75
CA SER A 329 20.34 19.56 4.15
C SER A 329 20.90 19.44 2.74
N ASP A 330 20.45 20.29 1.81
CA ASP A 330 20.94 20.33 0.43
C ASP A 330 20.89 18.95 -0.29
N GLY A 331 19.90 18.11 0.04
CA GLY A 331 19.74 16.78 -0.55
C GLY A 331 20.71 15.70 -0.03
N CYS A 332 21.43 15.98 1.07
CA CYS A 332 22.37 15.06 1.68
C CYS A 332 21.94 14.69 3.11
N PHE A 333 22.00 13.41 3.44
CA PHE A 333 21.85 12.90 4.80
C PHE A 333 23.22 12.73 5.44
N SER A 334 23.42 13.31 6.62
CA SER A 334 24.63 13.15 7.43
C SER A 334 24.29 12.51 8.77
N VAL A 335 25.04 11.47 9.14
CA VAL A 335 24.94 10.79 10.43
C VAL A 335 26.26 10.96 11.17
N GLU A 336 26.23 11.63 12.32
CA GLU A 336 27.36 11.70 13.24
C GLU A 336 27.11 10.77 14.44
N ALA A 337 27.95 9.75 14.59
CA ALA A 337 27.95 8.85 15.74
C ALA A 337 29.37 8.64 16.24
N ASN A 338 29.58 8.72 17.56
CA ASN A 338 30.91 8.53 18.18
C ASN A 338 32.03 9.45 17.65
N GLY A 339 31.67 10.60 17.08
CA GLY A 339 32.61 11.56 16.48
C GLY A 339 33.11 11.16 15.09
N GLU A 340 32.51 10.14 14.49
CA GLU A 340 32.63 9.82 13.06
C GLU A 340 31.37 10.31 12.36
N THR A 341 31.55 10.93 11.20
CA THR A 341 30.46 11.46 10.37
C THR A 341 30.49 10.74 9.04
N ASP A 342 29.38 10.10 8.70
CA ASP A 342 29.11 9.55 7.39
C ASP A 342 28.06 10.43 6.70
N GLU A 343 28.24 10.67 5.40
CA GLU A 343 27.34 11.51 4.60
C GLU A 343 26.98 10.74 3.33
N VAL A 344 25.70 10.80 2.96
CA VAL A 344 25.15 10.18 1.75
C VAL A 344 24.29 11.23 1.05
N CYS A 345 24.73 11.63 -0.14
CA CYS A 345 23.97 12.56 -0.97
C CYS A 345 23.12 11.81 -1.99
N VAL A 346 21.89 12.28 -2.22
CA VAL A 346 20.98 11.72 -3.23
C VAL A 346 21.42 12.09 -4.66
N SER A 347 22.46 12.92 -4.82
CA SER A 347 23.01 13.27 -6.13
C SER A 347 23.71 12.09 -6.82
N GLY A 348 23.43 11.89 -8.11
CA GLY A 348 23.86 10.72 -8.89
C GLY A 348 25.38 10.45 -9.02
N ASP A 349 26.25 11.42 -8.70
CA ASP A 349 27.71 11.28 -8.86
C ASP A 349 28.36 10.29 -7.86
N GLU A 350 27.77 10.06 -6.68
CA GLU A 350 28.30 9.09 -5.70
C GLU A 350 27.80 7.66 -5.96
N ILE A 351 26.52 7.53 -6.33
CA ILE A 351 25.91 6.25 -6.74
C ILE A 351 26.70 5.65 -7.91
N SER A 352 27.13 6.47 -8.87
CA SER A 352 27.88 5.99 -10.04
C SER A 352 29.21 5.33 -9.68
N THR A 353 29.90 5.80 -8.63
CA THR A 353 31.25 5.31 -8.28
C THR A 353 31.19 3.96 -7.55
N GLU A 354 30.23 3.74 -6.65
CA GLU A 354 30.02 2.44 -6.01
C GLU A 354 29.45 1.42 -6.98
N LEU A 355 28.52 1.84 -7.84
CA LEU A 355 27.92 1.02 -8.87
C LEU A 355 28.96 0.59 -9.92
N ASP A 356 29.84 1.48 -10.38
CA ASP A 356 30.94 1.13 -11.28
C ASP A 356 31.86 0.03 -10.71
N ASN A 357 32.10 0.05 -9.40
CA ASN A 357 32.91 -0.98 -8.75
C ASN A 357 32.17 -2.32 -8.66
N ALA A 358 30.86 -2.30 -8.40
CA ALA A 358 30.03 -3.50 -8.36
C ALA A 358 29.81 -4.12 -9.76
N LEU A 359 29.73 -3.29 -10.81
CA LEU A 359 29.48 -3.74 -12.18
C LEU A 359 30.68 -4.42 -12.85
N ASN A 360 31.90 -4.19 -12.35
CA ASN A 360 33.11 -4.81 -12.91
C ASN A 360 33.16 -6.34 -12.71
N ASP A 361 32.26 -6.91 -11.90
CA ASP A 361 32.14 -8.35 -11.68
C ASP A 361 31.20 -9.05 -12.69
N PHE A 362 30.54 -8.32 -13.59
CA PHE A 362 29.63 -8.87 -14.62
C PHE A 362 30.34 -9.08 -15.98
N GLU A 363 29.90 -10.08 -16.76
CA GLU A 363 30.51 -10.43 -18.06
C GLU A 363 30.22 -9.38 -19.16
N ASP A 364 28.99 -8.86 -19.22
CA ASP A 364 28.62 -7.72 -20.08
C ASP A 364 28.23 -6.49 -19.25
N PRO A 365 29.22 -5.71 -18.80
CA PRO A 365 28.95 -4.48 -18.07
C PRO A 365 28.51 -3.34 -19.01
N GLU A 366 28.43 -3.53 -20.34
CA GLU A 366 27.94 -2.51 -21.28
C GLU A 366 26.40 -2.52 -21.31
N ALA A 367 25.77 -3.70 -21.41
CA ALA A 367 24.30 -3.81 -21.36
C ALA A 367 23.71 -3.29 -20.04
N ILE A 368 24.34 -3.61 -18.91
CA ILE A 368 23.91 -3.12 -17.60
C ILE A 368 24.14 -1.61 -17.47
N ARG A 369 25.23 -1.07 -18.05
CA ARG A 369 25.47 0.39 -18.07
C ARG A 369 24.44 1.11 -18.92
N GLU A 370 24.08 0.58 -20.09
CA GLU A 370 23.04 1.19 -20.93
C GLU A 370 21.68 1.22 -20.23
N LEU A 371 21.33 0.15 -19.50
CA LEU A 371 20.12 0.13 -18.67
C LEU A 371 20.19 1.17 -17.54
N ILE A 372 21.31 1.25 -16.83
CA ILE A 372 21.49 2.23 -15.74
C ILE A 372 21.44 3.66 -16.28
N ASP A 373 22.08 3.95 -17.41
CA ASP A 373 22.04 5.26 -18.06
C ASP A 373 20.60 5.64 -18.43
N SER A 374 19.81 4.69 -18.94
CA SER A 374 18.38 4.90 -19.22
C SER A 374 17.57 5.20 -17.98
N VAL A 375 17.70 4.38 -16.93
CA VAL A 375 17.01 4.60 -15.66
C VAL A 375 17.41 5.95 -15.07
N THR A 376 18.71 6.26 -15.02
CA THR A 376 19.21 7.54 -14.48
C THR A 376 18.72 8.73 -15.29
N THR A 377 18.60 8.59 -16.61
CA THR A 377 18.07 9.65 -17.48
C THR A 377 16.58 9.85 -17.26
N ALA A 378 15.81 8.76 -17.21
CA ALA A 378 14.36 8.83 -17.00
C ALA A 378 14.01 9.43 -15.64
N PHE A 379 14.78 9.13 -14.60
CA PHE A 379 14.60 9.71 -13.27
C PHE A 379 15.39 11.00 -13.02
N ALA A 380 15.93 11.65 -14.06
CA ALA A 380 16.72 12.87 -13.87
C ALA A 380 15.89 14.05 -13.34
N ASP A 381 14.59 14.05 -13.65
CA ASP A 381 13.63 15.07 -13.22
C ASP A 381 12.82 14.64 -11.98
N PHE A 382 13.12 13.47 -11.40
CA PHE A 382 12.44 12.99 -10.19
C PHE A 382 12.79 13.85 -8.97
N GLU A 383 11.77 14.47 -8.38
CA GLU A 383 11.86 15.11 -7.07
C GLU A 383 11.30 14.15 -6.01
N VAL A 384 11.97 14.03 -4.86
CA VAL A 384 11.45 13.22 -3.76
C VAL A 384 10.18 13.91 -3.25
N PRO A 385 9.02 13.24 -3.25
CA PRO A 385 7.78 13.88 -2.84
C PRO A 385 7.79 14.25 -1.37
N GLY A 386 6.98 15.26 -1.05
CA GLY A 386 6.78 15.70 0.32
C GLY A 386 5.93 14.71 1.13
N ILE A 387 5.87 14.92 2.44
CA ILE A 387 4.93 14.20 3.31
C ILE A 387 3.53 14.72 3.04
N VAL A 388 2.61 13.83 2.66
CA VAL A 388 1.21 14.21 2.44
C VAL A 388 0.54 14.45 3.78
N VAL A 389 -0.19 15.56 3.84
CA VAL A 389 -1.09 15.92 4.93
C VAL A 389 -2.45 16.25 4.37
N SER A 390 -3.49 15.88 5.11
CA SER A 390 -4.89 16.01 4.70
C SER A 390 -5.70 16.81 5.71
N GLU A 391 -6.65 17.59 5.22
CA GLU A 391 -7.58 18.38 6.02
C GLU A 391 -8.88 17.60 6.22
N VAL A 392 -9.18 17.26 7.48
CA VAL A 392 -10.44 16.61 7.88
C VAL A 392 -11.11 17.49 8.91
N ASP A 393 -12.36 17.88 8.66
CA ASP A 393 -13.16 18.76 9.53
C ASP A 393 -12.48 20.09 9.91
N GLY A 394 -11.58 20.58 9.06
CA GLY A 394 -10.85 21.83 9.26
C GLY A 394 -9.56 21.71 10.08
N GLU A 395 -9.12 20.49 10.39
CA GLU A 395 -7.85 20.19 11.04
C GLU A 395 -6.95 19.37 10.11
N TRP A 396 -5.63 19.58 10.17
CA TRP A 396 -4.65 18.92 9.32
C TRP A 396 -4.01 17.72 10.02
N TYR A 397 -3.87 16.61 9.30
CA TYR A 397 -3.32 15.35 9.79
C TYR A 397 -2.22 14.84 8.87
N VAL A 398 -1.33 14.00 9.39
CA VAL A 398 -0.37 13.27 8.55
C VAL A 398 -1.09 12.12 7.86
N SER A 399 -0.85 11.95 6.56
CA SER A 399 -1.44 10.90 5.72
C SER A 399 -0.33 9.93 5.27
N PRO A 400 -0.02 8.88 6.06
CA PRO A 400 0.97 7.87 5.68
C PRO A 400 0.68 7.17 4.35
N ILE A 401 -0.58 6.83 4.08
CA ILE A 401 -0.97 6.14 2.84
C ILE A 401 -0.86 7.10 1.67
N GLY A 402 -1.44 8.30 1.77
CA GLY A 402 -1.26 9.33 0.75
C GLY A 402 0.21 9.68 0.50
N THR A 403 1.07 9.70 1.52
CA THR A 403 2.52 9.90 1.35
C THR A 403 3.17 8.76 0.55
N PHE A 404 2.77 7.52 0.82
CA PHE A 404 3.27 6.36 0.08
C PHE A 404 2.78 6.39 -1.37
N ASP A 405 1.51 6.71 -1.59
CA ASP A 405 0.93 6.75 -2.93
C ASP A 405 1.52 7.88 -3.76
N GLU A 406 1.69 9.07 -3.19
CA GLU A 406 2.41 10.18 -3.84
C GLU A 406 3.84 9.77 -4.21
N ALA A 407 4.52 8.98 -3.39
CA ALA A 407 5.83 8.43 -3.73
C ALA A 407 5.80 7.49 -4.94
N VAL A 408 4.76 6.67 -5.07
CA VAL A 408 4.57 5.81 -6.25
C VAL A 408 4.19 6.65 -7.48
N LEU A 409 3.27 7.60 -7.34
CA LEU A 409 2.82 8.49 -8.42
C LEU A 409 3.96 9.35 -8.94
N SER A 410 4.75 9.99 -8.07
CA SER A 410 5.93 10.77 -8.48
C SER A 410 6.94 9.94 -9.29
N VAL A 411 7.07 8.64 -8.98
CA VAL A 411 7.92 7.73 -9.78
C VAL A 411 7.33 7.49 -11.17
N LEU A 412 6.01 7.35 -11.29
CA LEU A 412 5.32 7.17 -12.57
C LEU A 412 5.34 8.47 -13.39
N GLU A 413 5.06 9.61 -12.76
CA GLU A 413 5.07 10.95 -13.38
C GLU A 413 6.44 11.32 -13.95
N ALA A 414 7.51 10.90 -13.28
CA ALA A 414 8.88 11.11 -13.76
C ALA A 414 9.19 10.35 -15.06
N LEU A 415 8.45 9.28 -15.37
CA LEU A 415 8.67 8.48 -16.57
C LEU A 415 7.85 9.00 -17.75
N ASP A 416 8.44 9.01 -18.94
CA ASP A 416 7.71 9.07 -20.20
C ASP A 416 7.47 7.67 -20.80
N ALA A 417 6.42 7.53 -21.63
CA ALA A 417 6.10 6.27 -22.31
C ALA A 417 7.27 5.72 -23.15
N ASP A 418 8.02 6.61 -23.82
CA ASP A 418 9.20 6.22 -24.62
C ASP A 418 10.37 5.77 -23.73
N GLU A 419 10.54 6.38 -22.56
CA GLU A 419 11.60 6.02 -21.60
C GLU A 419 11.30 4.69 -20.92
N LEU A 420 10.04 4.47 -20.52
CA LEU A 420 9.59 3.19 -20.00
C LEU A 420 9.83 2.06 -21.01
N LYS A 421 9.51 2.27 -22.29
CA LYS A 421 9.80 1.29 -23.36
C LYS A 421 11.29 1.02 -23.50
N ASP A 422 12.13 2.07 -23.51
CA ASP A 422 13.58 1.92 -23.60
C ASP A 422 14.17 1.16 -22.39
N ILE A 423 13.66 1.41 -21.18
CA ILE A 423 14.04 0.67 -19.96
C ILE A 423 13.64 -0.80 -20.07
N ILE A 424 12.42 -1.10 -20.53
CA ILE A 424 11.94 -2.48 -20.71
C ILE A 424 12.80 -3.22 -21.74
N GLU A 425 13.02 -2.64 -22.92
CA GLU A 425 13.83 -3.24 -24.00
C GLU A 425 15.26 -3.55 -23.53
N LYS A 426 15.89 -2.62 -22.80
CA LYS A 426 17.24 -2.82 -22.25
C LYS A 426 17.26 -3.83 -21.09
N GLY A 427 16.22 -3.85 -20.26
CA GLY A 427 16.05 -4.83 -19.20
C GLY A 427 15.91 -6.25 -19.74
N GLU A 428 15.14 -6.43 -20.81
CA GLU A 428 15.02 -7.72 -21.50
C GLU A 428 16.36 -8.18 -22.07
N ALA A 429 17.14 -7.28 -22.68
CA ALA A 429 18.46 -7.61 -23.19
C ALA A 429 19.42 -8.12 -22.08
N VAL A 430 19.40 -7.48 -20.90
CA VAL A 430 20.18 -7.93 -19.73
C VAL A 430 19.71 -9.31 -19.25
N LEU A 431 18.39 -9.55 -19.18
CA LEU A 431 17.85 -10.85 -18.77
C LEU A 431 18.18 -11.97 -19.77
N GLU A 432 18.15 -11.69 -21.08
CA GLU A 432 18.54 -12.65 -22.11
C GLU A 432 20.00 -13.07 -21.96
N ASP A 433 20.91 -12.12 -21.72
CA ASP A 433 22.33 -12.37 -21.48
C ASP A 433 22.54 -13.29 -20.26
N MET A 434 21.93 -12.95 -19.12
CA MET A 434 21.99 -13.77 -17.89
C MET A 434 21.37 -15.16 -18.06
N SER A 435 20.35 -15.31 -18.91
CA SER A 435 19.68 -16.60 -19.15
C SER A 435 20.47 -17.51 -20.08
N SER A 436 21.34 -16.95 -20.93
CA SER A 436 22.22 -17.69 -21.81
C SER A 436 23.34 -18.42 -21.05
N ASP A 437 23.54 -18.04 -19.79
CA ASP A 437 24.54 -18.55 -18.85
C ASP A 437 24.11 -19.77 -18.03
N ASP A 438 23.03 -20.47 -18.43
CA ASP A 438 22.65 -21.76 -17.85
C ASP A 438 23.69 -22.85 -18.24
N ILE A 439 24.83 -22.80 -17.57
CA ILE A 439 25.44 -23.87 -16.80
C ILE A 439 25.72 -25.15 -17.62
N ASP A 440 26.90 -25.18 -18.25
CA ASP A 440 27.58 -26.43 -18.62
C ASP A 440 28.03 -27.15 -17.33
N LEU A 441 27.08 -27.79 -16.63
CA LEU A 441 27.39 -28.81 -15.62
C LEU A 441 27.92 -30.03 -16.37
N GLY A 442 29.19 -29.96 -16.75
CA GLY A 442 29.90 -31.02 -17.45
C GLY A 442 29.73 -32.39 -16.79
N ASP A 443 29.47 -33.39 -17.64
CA ASP A 443 29.39 -34.83 -17.37
C ASP A 443 30.52 -35.41 -16.51
#